data_AF-A0A842XL55-F1
#
_entry.id   AF-A0A842XL55-F1
#
_cell.length_a   1.000
_cell.length_b   1.000
_cell.length_c   1.000
_cell.angle_alpha   90.00
_cell.angle_beta   90.00
_cell.angle_gamma   90.00
#
_symmetry.space_group_name_H-M   'P 1'
#
loop_
_entity.id
_entity.type
_entity.pdbx_description
1 polymer ?
#
loop_
_entity_poly.entity_id
_entity_poly.type
_entity_poly.pdbx_seq_one_letter_code
_entity_poly.pdbx_strand_id
1 'polypeptide(L)'
;MAYSSFPEGILKTVLGRGYQIHPEALKILEAQGEEKVREVLDSFSEKYPEAIVIEAKQVEELLEPPPVGKAPETREFRTTVIGEITQIYDGSGLIQRCPKCDRWIIDNFCMVHSDVEGVWDLRIKARFDTGKEQCTLIFKKEVTEQIAKITLAEAKQLGEAATLERIGQALIGKRFEIGGDKLKGGTNFLVKVIREIK
;
A
#
# COMPACT_ATOMS: atom_id res chain seq x y z
N MET A 1 -18.52 -17.82 -39.30
CA MET A 1 -17.24 -18.46 -38.96
C MET A 1 -16.26 -17.34 -38.65
N ALA A 2 -15.89 -17.18 -37.37
CA ALA A 2 -15.05 -16.10 -36.88
C ALA A 2 -13.57 -16.47 -37.10
N TYR A 3 -12.86 -15.67 -37.89
CA TYR A 3 -11.40 -15.68 -37.90
C TYR A 3 -10.94 -14.54 -37.00
N SER A 4 -10.53 -14.91 -35.78
CA SER A 4 -9.84 -14.05 -34.83
C SER A 4 -8.46 -13.69 -35.39
N SER A 5 -8.39 -12.56 -36.10
CA SER A 5 -7.19 -11.93 -36.65
C SER A 5 -6.33 -11.23 -35.59
N PHE A 6 -6.34 -11.74 -34.36
CA PHE A 6 -5.61 -11.17 -33.22
C PHE A 6 -4.08 -11.39 -33.22
N PRO A 7 -3.51 -12.53 -33.68
CA PRO A 7 -2.07 -12.79 -33.57
C PRO A 7 -1.22 -11.76 -34.33
N GLU A 8 -1.68 -11.34 -35.50
CA GLU A 8 -0.95 -10.41 -36.36
C GLU A 8 -0.92 -8.98 -35.80
N GLY A 9 -1.95 -8.57 -35.05
CA GLY A 9 -2.07 -7.21 -34.54
C GLY A 9 -1.02 -6.88 -33.47
N ILE A 10 -0.83 -7.78 -32.51
CA ILE A 10 0.13 -7.61 -31.41
C ILE A 10 1.56 -7.65 -31.95
N LEU A 11 1.88 -8.67 -32.75
CA LEU A 11 3.20 -8.80 -33.38
C LEU A 11 3.55 -7.58 -34.23
N LYS A 12 2.62 -7.09 -35.07
CA LYS A 12 2.84 -5.91 -35.91
C LYS A 12 3.04 -4.65 -35.08
N THR A 13 2.34 -4.52 -33.95
CA THR A 13 2.48 -3.38 -33.03
C THR A 13 3.84 -3.40 -32.33
N VAL A 14 4.26 -4.56 -31.83
CA VAL A 14 5.54 -4.74 -31.14
C VAL A 14 6.72 -4.50 -32.09
N LEU A 15 6.69 -5.12 -33.27
CA LEU A 15 7.71 -4.93 -34.30
C LEU A 15 7.72 -3.49 -34.84
N GLY A 16 6.55 -2.84 -34.92
CA GLY A 16 6.42 -1.43 -35.29
C GLY A 16 7.03 -0.45 -34.29
N ARG A 17 7.19 -0.86 -33.02
CA ARG A 17 7.91 -0.13 -31.98
C ARG A 17 9.41 -0.48 -31.93
N GLY A 18 9.90 -1.34 -32.82
CA GLY A 18 11.31 -1.73 -32.91
C GLY A 18 11.74 -2.84 -31.95
N TYR A 19 10.79 -3.46 -31.25
CA TYR A 19 11.08 -4.57 -30.33
C TYR A 19 10.93 -5.92 -31.01
N GLN A 20 11.81 -6.86 -30.68
CA GLN A 20 11.56 -8.28 -30.88
C GLN A 20 10.79 -8.82 -29.68
N ILE A 21 10.02 -9.90 -29.86
CA ILE A 21 9.27 -10.53 -28.75
C ILE A 21 9.54 -12.02 -28.72
N HIS A 22 9.84 -12.52 -27.52
CA HIS A 22 10.00 -13.95 -27.29
C HIS A 22 8.65 -14.66 -27.53
N PRO A 23 8.61 -15.85 -28.17
CA PRO A 23 7.36 -16.56 -28.45
C PRO A 23 6.48 -16.80 -27.20
N GLU A 24 7.12 -16.97 -26.05
CA GLU A 24 6.46 -17.16 -24.75
C GLU A 24 5.80 -15.87 -24.24
N ALA A 25 6.47 -14.73 -24.39
CA ALA A 25 5.92 -13.41 -24.07
C ALA A 25 4.73 -13.07 -24.97
N LEU A 26 4.79 -13.46 -26.24
CA LEU A 26 3.70 -13.26 -27.19
C LEU A 26 2.44 -14.01 -26.76
N LYS A 27 2.55 -15.30 -26.38
CA LYS A 27 1.42 -16.09 -25.89
C LYS A 27 0.75 -15.46 -24.67
N ILE A 28 1.57 -14.90 -23.78
CA ILE A 28 1.09 -14.24 -22.56
C ILE A 28 0.28 -12.97 -22.91
N LEU A 29 0.77 -12.15 -23.85
CA LEU A 29 0.06 -10.95 -24.31
C LEU A 29 -1.21 -11.30 -25.10
N GLU A 30 -1.17 -12.34 -25.93
CA GLU A 30 -2.35 -12.82 -26.69
C GLU A 30 -3.48 -13.32 -25.77
N ALA A 31 -3.14 -13.80 -24.57
CA ALA A 31 -4.12 -14.18 -23.55
C ALA A 31 -4.78 -12.98 -22.83
N GLN A 32 -4.32 -11.75 -23.09
CA GLN A 32 -4.88 -10.51 -22.54
C GLN A 32 -5.73 -9.77 -23.57
N GLY A 33 -6.62 -8.89 -23.10
CA GLY A 33 -7.37 -7.99 -24.00
C GLY A 33 -6.48 -6.89 -24.59
N GLU A 34 -6.85 -6.35 -25.75
CA GLU A 34 -6.07 -5.33 -26.49
C GLU A 34 -5.67 -4.12 -25.64
N GLU A 35 -6.58 -3.65 -24.78
CA GLU A 35 -6.36 -2.52 -23.87
C GLU A 35 -5.18 -2.79 -22.93
N LYS A 36 -5.16 -3.98 -22.32
CA LYS A 36 -4.12 -4.39 -21.37
C LYS A 36 -2.79 -4.67 -22.07
N VAL A 37 -2.82 -5.21 -23.29
CA VAL A 37 -1.61 -5.37 -24.11
C VAL A 37 -0.98 -4.02 -24.40
N ARG A 38 -1.79 -3.00 -24.75
CA ARG A 38 -1.28 -1.65 -24.99
C ARG A 38 -0.65 -1.05 -23.74
N GLU A 39 -1.31 -1.16 -22.59
CA GLU A 39 -0.78 -0.68 -21.30
C GLU A 39 0.56 -1.33 -20.93
N VAL A 40 0.68 -2.64 -21.13
CA VAL A 40 1.93 -3.37 -20.88
C VAL A 40 3.03 -2.90 -21.81
N LEU A 41 2.75 -2.67 -23.10
CA LEU A 41 3.73 -2.17 -24.06
C LEU A 41 4.16 -0.72 -23.79
N ASP A 42 3.24 0.13 -23.33
CA ASP A 42 3.57 1.50 -22.93
C ASP A 42 4.44 1.49 -21.67
N SER A 43 4.07 0.69 -20.66
CA SER A 43 4.84 0.51 -19.43
C SER A 43 6.21 -0.12 -19.68
N PHE A 44 6.31 -1.05 -20.64
CA PHE A 44 7.57 -1.67 -21.03
C PHE A 44 8.53 -0.64 -21.62
N SER A 45 8.04 0.23 -22.51
CA SER A 45 8.84 1.29 -23.13
C SER A 45 9.38 2.29 -22.10
N GLU A 46 8.60 2.60 -21.06
CA GLU A 46 9.05 3.48 -19.98
C GLU A 46 10.05 2.81 -19.05
N LYS A 47 9.82 1.53 -18.71
CA LYS A 47 10.62 0.80 -17.72
C LYS A 47 11.92 0.21 -18.30
N TYR A 48 11.92 -0.14 -19.59
CA TYR A 48 13.05 -0.77 -20.27
C TYR A 48 13.36 -0.08 -21.61
N PRO A 49 13.79 1.20 -21.59
CA PRO A 49 14.05 1.97 -22.83
C PRO A 49 15.20 1.39 -23.67
N GLU A 50 16.13 0.67 -23.05
CA GLU A 50 17.30 0.04 -23.70
C GLU A 50 17.03 -1.40 -24.16
N ALA A 51 15.86 -1.98 -23.85
CA ALA A 51 15.58 -3.38 -24.18
C ALA A 51 15.15 -3.54 -25.64
N ILE A 52 15.82 -4.46 -26.35
CA ILE A 52 15.53 -4.75 -27.76
C ILE A 52 14.56 -5.94 -27.89
N VAL A 53 14.52 -6.82 -26.88
CA VAL A 53 13.70 -8.03 -26.85
C VAL A 53 12.78 -7.99 -25.64
N ILE A 54 11.49 -8.28 -25.85
CA ILE A 54 10.47 -8.46 -24.82
C ILE A 54 10.47 -9.94 -24.39
N GLU A 55 10.93 -10.18 -23.17
CA GLU A 55 10.97 -11.52 -22.55
C GLU A 55 9.72 -11.81 -21.72
N ALA A 56 9.38 -13.10 -21.59
CA ALA A 56 8.18 -13.53 -20.87
C ALA A 56 8.16 -13.04 -19.42
N LYS A 57 9.30 -13.11 -18.74
CA LYS A 57 9.44 -12.65 -17.34
C LYS A 57 9.15 -11.16 -17.18
N GLN A 58 9.50 -10.34 -18.18
CA GLN A 58 9.25 -8.89 -18.15
C GLN A 58 7.76 -8.61 -18.38
N VAL A 59 7.13 -9.36 -19.28
CA VAL A 59 5.68 -9.28 -19.50
C VAL A 59 4.93 -9.73 -18.26
N GLU A 60 5.35 -10.82 -17.61
CA GLU A 60 4.79 -11.27 -16.33
C GLU A 60 4.98 -10.20 -15.25
N GLU A 61 6.16 -9.59 -15.11
CA GLU A 61 6.41 -8.52 -14.12
C GLU A 61 5.60 -7.24 -14.40
N LEU A 62 5.18 -7.01 -15.65
CA LEU A 62 4.34 -5.87 -16.04
C LEU A 62 2.85 -6.19 -16.00
N LEU A 63 2.48 -7.47 -16.12
CA LEU A 63 1.12 -7.99 -15.95
C LEU A 63 0.78 -8.24 -14.49
N GLU A 64 1.78 -8.63 -13.70
CA GLU A 64 1.79 -8.47 -12.26
C GLU A 64 1.71 -6.97 -12.02
N PRO A 65 0.59 -6.48 -11.50
CA PRO A 65 0.48 -5.05 -11.28
C PRO A 65 1.64 -4.64 -10.36
N PRO A 66 2.44 -3.61 -10.68
CA PRO A 66 3.25 -2.95 -9.67
C PRO A 66 2.33 -2.63 -8.48
N PRO A 67 2.82 -2.57 -7.22
CA PRO A 67 2.00 -2.13 -6.10
C PRO A 67 1.66 -0.65 -6.27
N VAL A 68 0.74 -0.35 -7.19
CA VAL A 68 0.29 0.98 -7.56
C VAL A 68 -0.96 1.24 -6.77
N GLY A 69 -0.88 2.30 -5.97
CA GLY A 69 -2.05 3.00 -5.51
C GLY A 69 -2.85 3.50 -6.70
N LYS A 70 -3.82 2.70 -7.15
CA LYS A 70 -5.12 3.15 -7.62
C LYS A 70 -6.16 2.22 -7.05
N ALA A 71 -7.29 2.83 -6.71
CA ALA A 71 -8.40 2.34 -5.91
C ALA A 71 -8.56 0.80 -5.92
N PRO A 72 -8.57 0.13 -4.76
CA PRO A 72 -9.10 -1.22 -4.71
C PRO A 72 -10.54 -1.18 -5.21
N GLU A 73 -10.82 -1.97 -6.23
CA GLU A 73 -12.14 -2.56 -6.42
C GLU A 73 -12.67 -2.93 -5.04
N THR A 74 -13.91 -2.53 -4.76
CA THR A 74 -14.58 -2.60 -3.47
C THR A 74 -14.43 -4.00 -2.86
N ARG A 75 -13.34 -4.23 -2.12
CA ARG A 75 -13.26 -5.25 -1.08
C ARG A 75 -14.37 -4.86 -0.12
N GLU A 76 -15.44 -5.63 -0.09
CA GLU A 76 -16.49 -5.49 0.92
C GLU A 76 -15.85 -5.68 2.30
N PHE A 77 -15.42 -4.60 2.91
CA PHE A 77 -15.00 -4.61 4.31
C PHE A 77 -16.26 -4.81 5.14
N ARG A 78 -16.17 -5.59 6.23
CA ARG A 78 -17.30 -5.76 7.18
C ARG A 78 -17.86 -4.44 7.67
N THR A 79 -17.04 -3.39 7.70
CA THR A 79 -17.45 -2.06 8.10
C THR A 79 -16.60 -1.02 7.37
N THR A 80 -17.26 -0.04 6.78
CA THR A 80 -16.63 1.16 6.21
C THR A 80 -17.16 2.38 6.94
N VAL A 81 -16.27 3.28 7.37
CA VAL A 81 -16.63 4.53 8.04
C VAL A 81 -15.98 5.71 7.34
N ILE A 82 -16.72 6.82 7.25
CA ILE A 82 -16.25 8.07 6.64
C ILE A 82 -16.23 9.15 7.71
N GLY A 83 -15.18 9.95 7.73
CA GLY A 83 -14.94 10.91 8.79
C GLY A 83 -13.62 11.64 8.65
N GLU A 84 -13.22 12.34 9.70
CA GLU A 84 -11.99 13.12 9.79
C GLU A 84 -11.08 12.57 10.90
N ILE A 85 -9.77 12.56 10.65
CA ILE A 85 -8.79 12.29 11.71
C ILE A 85 -8.48 13.59 12.45
N THR A 86 -8.90 13.64 13.72
CA THR A 86 -8.81 14.86 14.55
C THR A 86 -7.58 14.90 15.44
N GLN A 87 -7.02 13.75 15.82
CA GLN A 87 -5.88 13.66 16.72
C GLN A 87 -5.07 12.38 16.47
N ILE A 88 -3.75 12.43 16.65
CA ILE A 88 -2.89 11.26 16.78
C ILE A 88 -2.50 11.13 18.25
N TYR A 89 -2.59 9.92 18.81
CA TYR A 89 -2.26 9.65 20.21
C TYR A 89 -0.75 9.51 20.41
N ASP A 90 -0.28 9.84 21.61
CA ASP A 90 1.08 9.56 22.05
C ASP A 90 1.39 8.06 21.95
N GLY A 91 2.65 7.72 21.63
CA GLY A 91 3.03 6.34 21.30
C GLY A 91 2.50 5.89 19.92
N SER A 92 2.36 6.82 18.98
CA SER A 92 2.10 6.56 17.56
C SER A 92 3.31 6.93 16.70
N GLY A 93 3.35 6.40 15.49
CA GLY A 93 4.46 6.54 14.56
C GLY A 93 5.49 5.45 14.77
N LEU A 94 6.76 5.82 14.81
CA LEU A 94 7.84 4.89 15.13
C LEU A 94 7.86 4.70 16.65
N ILE A 95 7.75 3.45 17.10
CA ILE A 95 7.73 3.11 18.53
C ILE A 95 8.62 1.90 18.80
N GLN A 96 9.03 1.76 20.06
CA GLN A 96 9.63 0.52 20.56
C GLN A 96 8.61 -0.32 21.32
N ARG A 97 8.70 -1.64 21.16
CA ARG A 97 7.83 -2.59 21.86
C ARG A 97 8.67 -3.63 22.59
N CYS A 98 8.15 -4.07 23.72
CA CYS A 98 8.75 -5.17 24.46
C CYS A 98 8.61 -6.46 23.65
N PRO A 99 9.70 -7.20 23.37
CA PRO A 99 9.63 -8.46 22.62
C PRO A 99 8.89 -9.58 23.38
N LYS A 100 8.68 -9.42 24.71
CA LYS A 100 8.04 -10.42 25.56
C LYS A 100 6.53 -10.22 25.74
N CYS A 101 6.06 -8.98 25.73
CA CYS A 101 4.64 -8.68 25.99
C CYS A 101 4.04 -7.63 25.08
N ASP A 102 4.74 -7.22 24.02
CA ASP A 102 4.17 -6.38 22.96
C ASP A 102 3.73 -4.98 23.43
N ARG A 103 4.00 -4.60 24.68
CA ARG A 103 3.69 -3.27 25.21
C ARG A 103 4.66 -2.24 24.64
N TRP A 104 4.15 -1.03 24.44
CA TRP A 104 4.99 0.13 24.13
C TRP A 104 5.98 0.37 25.27
N ILE A 105 7.24 0.63 24.90
CA ILE A 105 8.34 0.93 25.79
C ILE A 105 9.08 2.18 25.31
N ILE A 106 9.84 2.79 26.22
CA ILE A 106 10.72 3.93 25.96
C ILE A 106 12.08 3.55 26.54
N ASP A 107 13.16 3.92 25.86
CA ASP A 107 14.54 3.71 26.30
C ASP A 107 14.83 2.27 26.75
N ASN A 108 14.36 1.27 25.97
CA ASN A 108 14.56 -0.15 26.26
C ASN A 108 13.99 -0.62 27.62
N PHE A 109 13.05 0.13 28.21
CA PHE A 109 12.49 -0.19 29.52
C PHE A 109 11.02 -0.60 29.46
N CYS A 110 10.74 -1.85 29.83
CA CYS A 110 9.38 -2.38 29.97
C CYS A 110 8.94 -2.37 31.44
N MET A 111 7.78 -1.79 31.75
CA MET A 111 7.22 -1.81 33.12
C MET A 111 6.98 -3.22 33.71
N VAL A 112 6.93 -4.27 32.88
CA VAL A 112 6.68 -5.65 33.33
C VAL A 112 7.95 -6.49 33.32
N HIS A 113 8.84 -6.26 32.36
CA HIS A 113 10.03 -7.09 32.13
C HIS A 113 11.34 -6.35 32.38
N SER A 114 11.28 -5.12 32.92
CA SER A 114 12.40 -4.22 33.14
C SER A 114 13.20 -3.98 31.85
N ASP A 115 14.53 -3.97 31.91
CA ASP A 115 15.42 -3.79 30.76
C ASP A 115 15.21 -4.89 29.71
N VAL A 116 14.89 -4.48 28.49
CA VAL A 116 14.67 -5.34 27.34
C VAL A 116 15.21 -4.67 26.08
N GLU A 117 15.71 -5.45 25.12
CA GLU A 117 16.02 -4.89 23.80
C GLU A 117 14.74 -4.67 23.02
N GLY A 118 14.36 -3.40 22.86
CA GLY A 118 13.13 -2.99 22.20
C GLY A 118 13.11 -3.36 20.73
N VAL A 119 12.00 -3.94 20.27
CA VAL A 119 11.75 -4.13 18.84
C VAL A 119 11.03 -2.93 18.28
N TRP A 120 11.58 -2.36 17.23
CA TRP A 120 10.97 -1.23 16.54
C TRP A 120 9.73 -1.66 15.76
N ASP A 121 8.66 -0.91 15.92
CA ASP A 121 7.39 -1.09 15.23
C ASP A 121 6.95 0.27 14.67
N LEU A 122 6.14 0.24 13.62
CA LEU A 122 5.56 1.42 13.00
C LEU A 122 4.05 1.31 13.10
N ARG A 123 3.42 2.14 13.92
CA ARG A 123 1.99 1.98 14.22
C ARG A 123 1.34 3.30 14.55
N ILE A 124 0.14 3.53 14.05
CA ILE A 124 -0.61 4.76 14.37
C ILE A 124 -1.83 4.41 15.20
N LYS A 125 -2.04 5.18 16.26
CA LYS A 125 -3.31 5.26 16.96
C LYS A 125 -3.85 6.67 16.80
N ALA A 126 -5.03 6.81 16.21
CA ALA A 126 -5.61 8.11 15.93
C ALA A 126 -7.08 8.19 16.36
N ARG A 127 -7.55 9.39 16.70
CA ARG A 127 -8.96 9.68 16.91
C ARG A 127 -9.60 10.03 15.56
N PHE A 128 -10.75 9.43 15.31
CA PHE A 128 -11.51 9.62 14.10
C PHE A 128 -12.96 9.98 14.42
N ASP A 129 -13.42 11.06 13.81
CA ASP A 129 -14.75 11.61 14.01
C ASP A 129 -15.58 11.43 12.73
N THR A 130 -16.67 10.68 12.84
CA THR A 130 -17.57 10.41 11.70
C THR A 130 -18.70 11.44 11.57
N GLY A 131 -18.72 12.45 12.45
CA GLY A 131 -19.86 13.36 12.67
C GLY A 131 -21.00 12.76 13.49
N LYS A 132 -21.04 11.43 13.69
CA LYS A 132 -22.04 10.74 14.52
C LYS A 132 -21.43 10.14 15.78
N GLU A 133 -20.27 9.52 15.63
CA GLU A 133 -19.52 8.91 16.72
C GLU A 133 -18.02 9.15 16.57
N GLN A 134 -17.33 9.18 17.72
CA GLN A 134 -15.87 9.17 17.78
C GLN A 134 -15.37 7.74 17.98
N CYS A 135 -14.39 7.35 17.18
CA CYS A 135 -13.72 6.06 17.29
C CYS A 135 -12.21 6.22 17.28
N THR A 136 -11.52 5.18 17.73
CA THR A 136 -10.06 5.14 17.75
C THR A 136 -9.57 4.22 16.65
N LEU A 137 -8.94 4.79 15.63
CA LEU A 137 -8.32 4.04 14.56
C LEU A 137 -6.97 3.48 15.02
N ILE A 138 -6.71 2.23 14.65
CA ILE A 138 -5.45 1.55 14.86
C ILE A 138 -4.94 1.09 13.50
N PHE A 139 -3.84 1.70 13.06
CA PHE A 139 -3.15 1.36 11.81
C PHE A 139 -1.96 0.47 12.16
N LYS A 140 -1.84 -0.71 11.55
CA LYS A 140 -0.63 -1.54 11.67
C LYS A 140 0.50 -1.00 10.79
N LYS A 141 1.68 -1.63 10.86
CA LYS A 141 2.86 -1.30 10.06
C LYS A 141 2.52 -1.11 8.59
N GLU A 142 1.89 -2.10 7.98
CA GLU A 142 1.64 -2.14 6.54
C GLU A 142 0.81 -0.93 6.07
N VAL A 143 -0.25 -0.60 6.82
CA VAL A 143 -1.11 0.54 6.50
C VAL A 143 -0.42 1.87 6.81
N THR A 144 0.40 1.89 7.86
CA THR A 144 1.17 3.07 8.26
C THR A 144 2.23 3.42 7.21
N GLU A 145 2.95 2.42 6.71
CA GLU A 145 3.95 2.59 5.66
C GLU A 145 3.31 3.11 4.36
N GLN A 146 2.12 2.60 4.01
CA GLN A 146 1.35 3.05 2.85
C GLN A 146 0.93 4.52 2.96
N ILE A 147 0.41 4.95 4.11
CA ILE A 147 -0.13 6.31 4.24
C ILE A 147 0.94 7.37 4.43
N ALA A 148 1.97 7.06 5.22
CA ALA A 148 3.07 7.98 5.47
C ALA A 148 4.13 7.93 4.36
N LYS A 149 3.99 6.98 3.42
CA LYS A 149 4.94 6.70 2.33
C LYS A 149 6.37 6.65 2.87
N ILE A 150 6.54 5.84 3.92
CA ILE A 150 7.81 5.68 4.62
C ILE A 150 7.90 4.22 5.07
N THR A 151 9.04 3.59 4.85
CA THR A 151 9.31 2.24 5.38
C THR A 151 9.74 2.33 6.85
N LEU A 152 9.62 1.22 7.59
CA LEU A 152 10.16 1.13 8.96
C LEU A 152 11.67 1.46 9.01
N ALA A 153 12.43 1.07 7.99
CA ALA A 153 13.86 1.37 7.93
C ALA A 153 14.13 2.87 7.80
N GLU A 154 13.41 3.55 6.92
CA GLU A 154 13.49 5.02 6.76
C GLU A 154 13.00 5.74 8.01
N ALA A 155 11.91 5.28 8.62
CA ALA A 155 11.39 5.84 9.86
C ALA A 155 12.43 5.80 10.98
N LYS A 156 13.19 4.70 11.12
CA LYS A 156 14.31 4.60 12.08
C LYS A 156 15.41 5.62 11.82
N GLN A 157 15.73 5.90 10.56
CA GLN A 157 16.73 6.90 10.20
C GLN A 157 16.23 8.32 10.46
N LEU A 158 14.93 8.55 10.25
CA LEU A 158 14.27 9.83 10.47
C LEU A 158 14.10 10.15 11.97
N GLY A 159 13.90 9.12 12.79
CA GLY A 159 13.64 9.23 14.22
C GLY A 159 12.15 9.38 14.55
N GLU A 160 11.83 9.19 15.83
CA GLU A 160 10.45 9.10 16.32
C GLU A 160 9.65 10.39 16.10
N ALA A 161 10.22 11.54 16.50
CA ALA A 161 9.53 12.84 16.41
C ALA A 161 9.23 13.25 14.95
N ALA A 162 10.22 13.16 14.06
CA ALA A 162 10.04 13.54 12.67
C ALA A 162 9.14 12.54 11.90
N THR A 163 9.17 11.25 12.27
CA THR A 163 8.20 10.27 11.74
C THR A 163 6.78 10.62 12.17
N LEU A 164 6.56 10.97 13.44
CA LEU A 164 5.26 11.36 13.96
C LEU A 164 4.75 12.65 13.29
N GLU A 165 5.61 13.64 13.10
CA GLU A 165 5.26 14.89 12.41
C GLU A 165 4.82 14.64 10.96
N ARG A 166 5.58 13.83 10.22
CA ARG A 166 5.24 13.44 8.84
C ARG A 166 3.89 12.75 8.76
N ILE A 167 3.61 11.84 9.69
CA ILE A 167 2.31 11.18 9.79
C ILE A 167 1.21 12.20 10.12
N GLY A 168 1.47 13.13 11.03
CA GLY A 168 0.56 14.21 11.39
C GLY A 168 0.14 15.03 10.19
N GLN A 169 1.10 15.48 9.37
CA GLN A 169 0.84 16.23 8.14
C GLN A 169 0.05 15.43 7.10
N ALA A 170 0.25 14.10 7.06
CA ALA A 170 -0.47 13.23 6.14
C ALA A 170 -1.94 13.01 6.53
N LEU A 171 -2.26 13.02 7.83
CA LEU A 171 -3.54 12.55 8.37
C LEU A 171 -4.43 13.63 9.01
N ILE A 172 -3.86 14.51 9.83
CA ILE A 172 -4.65 15.39 10.70
C ILE A 172 -5.41 16.42 9.85
N GLY A 173 -6.69 16.62 10.17
CA GLY A 173 -7.55 17.61 9.51
C GLY A 173 -7.99 17.21 8.10
N LYS A 174 -7.79 15.95 7.70
CA LYS A 174 -8.24 15.42 6.41
C LYS A 174 -9.33 14.39 6.59
N ARG A 175 -10.18 14.29 5.57
CA ARG A 175 -11.29 13.32 5.54
C ARG A 175 -10.88 12.04 4.84
N PHE A 176 -11.28 10.92 5.42
CA PHE A 176 -10.96 9.61 4.91
C PHE A 176 -12.17 8.66 4.93
N GLU A 177 -12.18 7.76 3.95
CA GLU A 177 -12.91 6.51 3.99
C GLU A 177 -12.00 5.43 4.59
N ILE A 178 -12.44 4.80 5.67
CA ILE A 178 -11.71 3.76 6.40
C ILE A 178 -12.47 2.45 6.29
N GLY A 179 -11.80 1.43 5.75
CA GLY A 179 -12.26 0.05 5.72
C GLY A 179 -11.51 -0.81 6.74
N GLY A 180 -12.22 -1.63 7.52
CA GLY A 180 -11.58 -2.47 8.53
C GLY A 180 -12.53 -3.24 9.43
N ASP A 181 -12.04 -3.62 10.61
CA ASP A 181 -12.80 -4.38 11.61
C ASP A 181 -12.93 -3.57 12.91
N LYS A 182 -14.16 -3.41 13.40
CA LYS A 182 -14.42 -2.89 14.76
C LYS A 182 -14.08 -3.98 15.79
N LEU A 183 -13.25 -3.66 16.78
CA LEU A 183 -12.87 -4.60 17.83
C LEU A 183 -14.02 -4.76 18.84
N LYS A 184 -14.27 -5.99 19.29
CA LYS A 184 -15.33 -6.29 20.27
C LYS A 184 -15.02 -5.61 21.61
N GLY A 185 -15.99 -4.88 22.17
CA GLY A 185 -15.90 -4.31 23.52
C GLY A 185 -15.33 -2.88 23.62
N GLY A 186 -15.26 -2.11 22.53
CA GLY A 186 -14.83 -0.71 22.60
C GLY A 186 -15.05 0.10 21.32
N THR A 187 -14.48 1.31 21.29
CA THR A 187 -14.51 2.24 20.14
C THR A 187 -13.32 2.05 19.20
N ASN A 188 -12.52 0.98 19.39
CA ASN A 188 -11.33 0.72 18.58
C ASN A 188 -11.69 0.10 17.24
N PHE A 189 -11.06 0.61 16.18
CA PHE A 189 -11.26 0.18 14.81
C PHE A 189 -9.90 -0.17 14.19
N LEU A 190 -9.71 -1.42 13.81
CA LEU A 190 -8.49 -1.87 13.15
C LEU A 190 -8.59 -1.52 11.66
N VAL A 191 -7.76 -0.58 11.23
CA VAL A 191 -7.74 -0.12 9.84
C VAL A 191 -7.02 -1.15 8.98
N LYS A 192 -7.68 -1.55 7.89
CA LYS A 192 -7.09 -2.37 6.82
C LYS A 192 -6.86 -1.57 5.55
N VAL A 193 -7.75 -0.63 5.27
CA VAL A 193 -7.67 0.26 4.11
C VAL A 193 -8.10 1.65 4.53
N ILE A 194 -7.42 2.66 3.97
CA ILE A 194 -7.69 4.07 4.17
C ILE A 194 -7.61 4.77 2.82
N ARG A 195 -8.55 5.69 2.55
CA ARG A 195 -8.60 6.48 1.32
C ARG A 195 -8.96 7.91 1.64
N GLU A 196 -8.17 8.86 1.15
CA GLU A 196 -8.45 10.28 1.32
C GLU A 196 -9.64 10.67 0.45
N ILE A 197 -10.61 11.36 1.04
CA ILE A 197 -11.76 11.94 0.34
C ILE A 197 -11.49 13.44 0.23
N LYS A 198 -11.51 13.95 -1.01
CA LYS A 198 -11.43 15.38 -1.30
C LYS A 198 -12.78 16.06 -1.19
#